data_AF-A0A0C9VW31-F1
#
_entry.id   AF-A0A0C9VW31-F1
#
_cell.length_a   1.000
_cell.length_b   1.000
_cell.length_c   1.000
_cell.angle_alpha   90.00
_cell.angle_beta   90.00
_cell.angle_gamma   90.00
#
_symmetry.space_group_name_H-M   'P 1'
#
loop_
_entity.id
_entity.type
_entity.pdbx_description
1 polymer ?
#
loop_
_entity_poly.entity_id
_entity_poly.type
_entity_poly.pdbx_seq_one_letter_code
_entity_poly.pdbx_strand_id
1 'polypeptide(L)'
;MSVQLPDILSFCNVFNLRANKHCQCRAVSHASEKWLIDSGVLLPSGTEWSKAKVGLLVAACYPNTDATQLRLITDFLSLQLYRDEKAAASGECVGQGDSGYVRADIVSCAKGISPSQTPNLVTVLMRERNASLDSALVFAGTLIKQSADAFLEAEHEPLSSSDLGTDGEVQRYVLGLRDWIAGSVNWLYETQRFLGERESEVRTFGWVFVPVAQ
;
A
#
# COMPACT_ATOMS: atom_id res chain seq x y z
N MET A 1 17.44 16.04 3.52
CA MET A 1 18.44 15.04 3.10
C MET A 1 17.85 14.17 1.99
N SER A 2 18.65 13.59 1.10
CA SER A 2 18.16 12.66 0.07
C SER A 2 18.46 11.23 0.48
N VAL A 3 17.50 10.32 0.29
CA VAL A 3 17.69 8.88 0.51
C VAL A 3 17.24 8.09 -0.72
N GLN A 4 17.85 6.94 -0.92
CA GLN A 4 17.46 6.00 -1.96
C GLN A 4 16.42 5.04 -1.39
N LEU A 5 15.25 4.95 -2.03
CA LEU A 5 14.28 3.93 -1.71
C LEU A 5 14.70 2.60 -2.34
N PRO A 6 14.44 1.46 -1.67
CA PRO A 6 14.55 0.16 -2.30
C PRO A 6 13.69 0.07 -3.57
N ASP A 7 14.18 -0.68 -4.56
CA ASP A 7 13.45 -0.94 -5.80
C ASP A 7 12.39 -2.03 -5.60
N ILE A 8 11.33 -1.68 -4.85
CA ILE A 8 10.23 -2.58 -4.51
C ILE A 8 9.51 -3.04 -5.78
N LEU A 9 9.42 -2.18 -6.80
CA LEU A 9 8.79 -2.52 -8.08
C LEU A 9 9.51 -3.68 -8.78
N SER A 10 10.85 -3.67 -8.77
CA SER A 10 11.65 -4.76 -9.33
C SER A 10 11.47 -6.07 -8.55
N PHE A 11 11.45 -6.02 -7.20
CA PHE A 11 11.24 -7.21 -6.38
C PHE A 11 9.86 -7.85 -6.58
N CYS A 12 8.85 -7.04 -6.88
CA CYS A 12 7.48 -7.48 -7.06
C CYS A 12 7.08 -7.65 -8.54
N ASN A 13 8.00 -7.53 -9.50
CA ASN A 13 7.67 -7.63 -10.94
C ASN A 13 7.08 -9.00 -11.33
N VAL A 14 7.39 -10.04 -10.54
CA VAL A 14 6.89 -11.40 -10.68
C VAL A 14 5.38 -11.47 -10.51
N PHE A 15 4.79 -10.52 -9.78
CA PHE A 15 3.36 -10.36 -9.61
C PHE A 15 2.84 -9.44 -10.72
N ASN A 16 2.35 -10.03 -11.81
CA ASN A 16 1.80 -9.29 -12.95
C ASN A 16 0.64 -8.39 -12.51
N LEU A 17 0.75 -7.08 -12.75
CA LEU A 17 -0.32 -6.14 -12.48
C LEU A 17 -1.49 -6.39 -13.42
N ARG A 18 -2.65 -6.68 -12.84
CA ARG A 18 -3.92 -6.78 -13.56
C ARG A 18 -4.82 -5.66 -13.07
N ALA A 19 -5.43 -4.94 -13.98
CA ALA A 19 -6.38 -3.89 -13.64
C ALA A 19 -7.77 -4.27 -14.12
N ASN A 20 -8.78 -3.94 -13.32
CA ASN A 20 -10.18 -4.06 -13.70
C ASN A 20 -10.43 -3.30 -15.03
N LYS A 21 -11.08 -3.96 -15.99
CA LYS A 21 -11.25 -3.44 -17.36
C LYS A 21 -12.05 -2.13 -17.32
N HIS A 22 -11.44 -1.10 -17.89
CA HIS A 22 -11.74 0.31 -17.71
C HIS A 22 -13.20 0.77 -17.93
N CYS A 23 -13.57 1.78 -17.13
CA CYS A 23 -14.64 2.80 -17.23
C CYS A 23 -15.37 3.00 -15.89
N GLN A 24 -15.48 1.95 -15.08
CA GLN A 24 -16.23 1.99 -13.82
C GLN A 24 -15.39 2.50 -12.64
N CYS A 25 -14.08 2.25 -12.60
CA CYS A 25 -13.21 2.67 -11.49
C CYS A 25 -13.32 4.18 -11.20
N ARG A 26 -13.38 5.03 -12.24
CA ARG A 26 -13.54 6.49 -12.06
C ARG A 26 -14.92 6.81 -11.48
N ALA A 27 -15.99 6.27 -12.04
CA ALA A 27 -17.35 6.50 -11.54
C ALA A 27 -17.52 5.98 -10.10
N VAL A 28 -16.97 4.80 -9.80
CA VAL A 28 -16.95 4.19 -8.48
C VAL A 28 -16.18 5.05 -7.48
N SER A 29 -15.00 5.56 -7.85
CA SER A 29 -14.19 6.44 -7.01
C SER A 29 -14.95 7.73 -6.66
N HIS A 30 -15.48 8.44 -7.65
CA HIS A 30 -16.25 9.67 -7.42
C HIS A 30 -17.49 9.43 -6.58
N ALA A 31 -18.18 8.33 -6.81
CA ALA A 31 -19.39 8.03 -6.07
C ALA A 31 -19.06 7.60 -4.62
N SER A 32 -17.91 6.96 -4.37
CA SER A 32 -17.39 6.64 -3.03
C SER A 32 -17.00 7.90 -2.27
N GLU A 33 -16.25 8.78 -2.92
CA GLU A 33 -15.90 10.12 -2.41
C GLU A 33 -17.14 10.92 -2.01
N LYS A 34 -18.14 10.97 -2.89
CA LYS A 34 -19.41 11.63 -2.60
C LYS A 34 -20.09 11.01 -1.37
N TRP A 35 -20.16 9.69 -1.29
CA TRP A 35 -20.79 9.01 -0.16
C TRP A 35 -20.07 9.25 1.16
N LEU A 36 -18.74 9.30 1.18
CA LEU A 36 -17.97 9.63 2.39
C LEU A 36 -18.34 11.02 2.90
N ILE A 37 -18.36 12.01 2.00
CA ILE A 37 -18.75 13.38 2.32
C ILE A 37 -20.17 13.42 2.87
N ASP A 38 -21.11 12.76 2.18
CA ASP A 38 -22.52 12.71 2.58
C ASP A 38 -22.74 11.98 3.92
N SER A 39 -21.84 11.05 4.28
CA SER A 39 -21.90 10.27 5.54
C SER A 39 -21.44 11.05 6.78
N GLY A 40 -21.06 12.32 6.64
CA GLY A 40 -20.57 13.15 7.74
C GLY A 40 -19.12 12.86 8.15
N VAL A 41 -18.39 12.09 7.33
CA VAL A 41 -16.94 11.93 7.46
C VAL A 41 -16.31 13.27 7.08
N LEU A 42 -15.75 13.97 8.06
CA LEU A 42 -14.97 15.18 7.83
C LEU A 42 -13.61 14.78 7.25
N LEU A 43 -13.56 14.65 5.93
CA LEU A 43 -12.29 14.50 5.22
C LEU A 43 -11.41 15.72 5.53
N PRO A 44 -10.10 15.54 5.77
CA PRO A 44 -9.17 16.65 5.86
C PRO A 44 -9.38 17.62 4.69
N SER A 45 -9.41 18.92 5.00
CA SER A 45 -9.93 19.97 4.13
C SER A 45 -9.49 19.88 2.66
N GLY A 46 -10.45 19.57 1.77
CA GLY A 46 -10.46 19.90 0.34
C GLY A 46 -9.46 19.17 -0.56
N THR A 47 -9.96 18.45 -1.58
CA THR A 47 -9.17 17.93 -2.72
C THR A 47 -8.05 16.93 -2.45
N GLU A 48 -7.71 16.62 -1.19
CA GLU A 48 -6.66 15.63 -0.87
C GLU A 48 -7.12 14.18 -1.02
N TRP A 49 -8.40 13.88 -0.78
CA TRP A 49 -8.86 12.49 -0.82
C TRP A 49 -8.78 11.87 -2.23
N SER A 50 -9.03 12.65 -3.27
CA SER A 50 -8.86 12.17 -4.66
C SER A 50 -7.40 11.84 -4.97
N LYS A 51 -6.44 12.45 -4.26
CA LYS A 51 -5.00 12.13 -4.35
C LYS A 51 -4.66 10.78 -3.73
N ALA A 52 -5.50 10.26 -2.83
CA ALA A 52 -5.37 8.91 -2.30
C ALA A 52 -5.56 7.86 -3.39
N LYS A 53 -6.32 8.17 -4.45
CA LYS A 53 -6.61 7.26 -5.56
C LYS A 53 -7.13 5.90 -5.04
N VAL A 54 -8.03 5.86 -4.05
CA VAL A 54 -8.48 4.60 -3.40
C VAL A 54 -9.17 3.66 -4.39
N GLY A 55 -10.00 4.17 -5.30
CA GLY A 55 -10.60 3.32 -6.32
C GLY A 55 -9.59 2.74 -7.31
N LEU A 56 -8.43 3.39 -7.51
CA LEU A 56 -7.32 2.80 -8.29
C LEU A 56 -6.69 1.62 -7.54
N LEU A 57 -6.46 1.75 -6.22
CA LEU A 57 -6.00 0.64 -5.37
C LEU A 57 -6.94 -0.56 -5.53
N VAL A 58 -8.24 -0.34 -5.34
CA VAL A 58 -9.24 -1.41 -5.43
C VAL A 58 -9.26 -2.04 -6.82
N ALA A 59 -9.22 -1.23 -7.89
CA ALA A 59 -9.26 -1.74 -9.26
C ALA A 59 -8.01 -2.55 -9.64
N ALA A 60 -6.86 -2.22 -9.06
CA ALA A 60 -5.60 -2.95 -9.26
C ALA A 60 -5.53 -4.22 -8.40
N CYS A 61 -6.14 -4.19 -7.23
CA CYS A 61 -6.14 -5.31 -6.29
C CYS A 61 -7.25 -6.34 -6.53
N TYR A 62 -8.37 -5.93 -7.15
CA TYR A 62 -9.55 -6.77 -7.38
C TYR A 62 -9.99 -6.73 -8.85
N PRO A 63 -9.16 -7.20 -9.79
CA PRO A 63 -9.37 -7.01 -11.23
C PRO A 63 -10.62 -7.74 -11.78
N ASN A 64 -11.14 -8.75 -11.07
CA ASN A 64 -12.27 -9.57 -11.52
C ASN A 64 -13.62 -9.17 -10.90
N THR A 65 -13.67 -8.10 -10.11
CA THR A 65 -14.91 -7.67 -9.45
C THR A 65 -15.83 -6.92 -10.41
N ASP A 66 -17.15 -7.08 -10.21
CA ASP A 66 -18.14 -6.25 -10.90
C ASP A 66 -18.23 -4.83 -10.29
N ALA A 67 -19.01 -3.95 -10.93
CA ALA A 67 -19.17 -2.56 -10.49
C ALA A 67 -19.65 -2.42 -9.04
N THR A 68 -20.56 -3.29 -8.61
CA THR A 68 -21.19 -3.24 -7.28
C THR A 68 -20.20 -3.72 -6.22
N GLN A 69 -19.52 -4.82 -6.47
CA GLN A 69 -18.45 -5.33 -5.62
C GLN A 69 -17.31 -4.33 -5.49
N LEU A 70 -16.83 -3.80 -6.63
CA LEU A 70 -15.78 -2.79 -6.67
C LEU A 70 -16.18 -1.56 -5.85
N ARG A 71 -17.45 -1.15 -5.92
CA ARG A 71 -17.98 -0.03 -5.16
C ARG A 71 -17.97 -0.28 -3.65
N LEU A 72 -18.51 -1.41 -3.20
CA LEU A 72 -18.54 -1.77 -1.78
C LEU A 72 -17.13 -1.84 -1.18
N ILE A 73 -16.20 -2.45 -1.91
CA ILE A 73 -14.81 -2.55 -1.47
C ILE A 73 -14.15 -1.16 -1.42
N THR A 74 -14.44 -0.28 -2.38
CA THR A 74 -13.94 1.10 -2.38
C THR A 74 -14.43 1.89 -1.18
N ASP A 75 -15.71 1.78 -0.83
CA ASP A 75 -16.25 2.44 0.37
C ASP A 75 -15.59 1.92 1.65
N PHE A 76 -15.44 0.59 1.76
CA PHE A 76 -14.81 -0.03 2.93
C PHE A 76 -13.35 0.38 3.10
N LEU A 77 -12.53 0.26 2.05
CA LEU A 77 -11.12 0.66 2.12
C LEU A 77 -10.96 2.16 2.34
N SER A 78 -11.87 2.98 1.81
CA SER A 78 -11.86 4.42 2.06
C SER A 78 -12.10 4.73 3.54
N LEU A 79 -13.04 4.04 4.18
CA LEU A 79 -13.28 4.20 5.61
C LEU A 79 -12.09 3.73 6.46
N GLN A 80 -11.45 2.62 6.10
CA GLN A 80 -10.24 2.16 6.81
C GLN A 80 -9.13 3.22 6.71
N LEU A 81 -8.88 3.73 5.50
CA LEU A 81 -7.89 4.76 5.28
C LEU A 81 -8.17 6.05 6.07
N TYR A 82 -9.44 6.45 6.16
CA TYR A 82 -9.86 7.62 6.92
C TYR A 82 -9.62 7.44 8.42
N ARG A 83 -9.91 6.24 8.95
CA ARG A 83 -9.65 5.92 10.36
C ARG A 83 -8.17 6.02 10.68
N ASP A 84 -7.31 5.50 9.82
CA ASP A 84 -5.87 5.58 9.99
C ASP A 84 -5.38 7.04 9.98
N GLU A 85 -5.89 7.88 9.08
CA GLU A 85 -5.55 9.32 9.04
C GLU A 85 -6.03 10.05 10.29
N LYS A 86 -7.24 9.74 10.76
CA LYS A 86 -7.80 10.35 11.97
C LYS A 86 -7.01 9.95 13.22
N ALA A 87 -6.61 8.69 13.33
CA ALA A 87 -5.77 8.20 14.43
C ALA A 87 -4.38 8.87 14.42
N ALA A 88 -3.77 9.03 13.25
CA ALA A 88 -2.52 9.75 13.11
C ALA A 88 -2.63 11.22 13.52
N ALA A 89 -3.76 11.87 13.25
CA ALA A 89 -4.01 13.27 13.62
C ALA A 89 -4.35 13.47 15.11
N SER A 90 -4.99 12.49 15.77
CA SER A 90 -5.33 12.58 17.20
C SER A 90 -4.16 12.29 18.14
N GLY A 91 -3.03 11.77 17.62
CA GLY A 91 -1.90 11.35 18.44
C GLY A 91 -2.20 10.15 19.35
N GLU A 92 -3.36 9.51 19.15
CA GLU A 92 -3.72 8.30 19.85
C GLU A 92 -2.88 7.16 19.27
N CYS A 93 -1.90 6.68 20.04
CA CYS A 93 -1.29 5.37 19.81
C CYS A 93 -2.41 4.33 19.87
N VAL A 94 -3.00 3.97 18.74
CA VAL A 94 -3.94 2.86 18.66
C VAL A 94 -3.17 1.62 19.04
N GLY A 95 -3.38 1.17 20.28
CA GLY A 95 -2.91 -0.10 20.75
C GLY A 95 -3.46 -1.20 19.85
N GLN A 96 -2.54 -1.97 19.26
CA GLN A 96 -2.74 -3.41 19.06
C GLN A 96 -4.05 -3.79 18.36
N GLY A 97 -4.33 -3.13 17.24
CA GLY A 97 -5.14 -3.70 16.17
C GLY A 97 -4.20 -3.91 15.00
N ASP A 98 -3.90 -5.17 14.69
CA ASP A 98 -3.13 -5.61 13.53
C ASP A 98 -3.95 -5.28 12.27
N SER A 99 -4.14 -3.98 11.97
CA SER A 99 -4.67 -3.52 10.70
C SER A 99 -3.57 -3.81 9.71
N GLY A 100 -3.71 -4.91 8.97
CA GLY A 100 -2.71 -5.59 8.13
C GLY A 100 -2.15 -4.78 6.96
N TYR A 101 -1.75 -3.55 7.20
CA TYR A 101 -1.04 -2.67 6.30
C TYR A 101 0.42 -2.56 6.75
N VAL A 102 1.18 -3.65 6.61
CA VAL A 102 2.66 -3.61 6.58
C VAL A 102 3.19 -2.77 5.39
N ARG A 103 2.34 -2.12 4.59
CA ARG A 103 2.64 -1.72 3.21
C ARG A 103 2.64 -0.22 2.94
N ALA A 104 3.10 0.61 3.85
CA ALA A 104 3.57 1.94 3.46
C ALA A 104 4.85 2.38 4.19
N ASP A 105 5.37 1.59 5.13
CA ASP A 105 6.43 2.00 6.04
C ASP A 105 7.66 2.57 5.34
N ILE A 106 8.12 1.92 4.27
CA ILE A 106 9.27 2.38 3.48
C ILE A 106 8.97 3.72 2.80
N VAL A 107 7.83 3.84 2.11
CA VAL A 107 7.48 5.05 1.36
C VAL A 107 7.03 6.18 2.29
N SER A 108 6.53 5.85 3.48
CA SER A 108 6.09 6.81 4.51
C SER A 108 7.25 7.67 5.03
N CYS A 109 8.48 7.17 4.97
CA CYS A 109 9.69 7.92 5.32
C CYS A 109 9.88 9.18 4.44
N ALA A 110 9.29 9.20 3.24
CA ALA A 110 9.25 10.38 2.36
C ALA A 110 8.60 11.60 3.02
N LYS A 111 7.71 11.39 4.01
CA LYS A 111 7.04 12.45 4.76
C LYS A 111 7.93 13.11 5.82
N GLY A 112 9.15 12.62 6.02
CA GLY A 112 10.01 13.01 7.13
C GLY A 112 9.91 12.03 8.29
N ILE A 113 10.95 12.01 9.13
CA ILE A 113 11.01 11.22 10.37
C ILE A 113 10.93 12.18 11.54
N SER A 114 9.92 12.01 12.40
CA SER A 114 9.76 12.80 13.62
C SER A 114 9.62 11.89 14.84
N PRO A 115 10.13 12.30 16.03
CA PRO A 115 9.97 11.51 17.26
C PRO A 115 8.53 11.24 17.67
N SER A 116 7.57 12.05 17.22
CA SER A 116 6.13 11.94 17.49
C SER A 116 5.37 11.09 16.47
N GLN A 117 6.03 10.54 15.44
CA GLN A 117 5.37 9.66 14.48
C GLN A 117 5.12 8.28 15.07
N THR A 118 4.04 7.64 14.61
CA THR A 118 3.77 6.23 14.87
C THR A 118 4.95 5.38 14.39
N PRO A 119 5.40 4.38 15.17
CA PRO A 119 6.50 3.49 14.75
C PRO A 119 6.15 2.80 13.43
N ASN A 120 7.06 2.87 12.46
CA ASN A 120 7.05 2.09 11.23
C ASN A 120 8.28 1.18 11.15
N LEU A 121 8.30 0.20 10.23
CA LEU A 121 9.41 -0.75 10.07
C LEU A 121 10.79 -0.09 10.01
N VAL A 122 10.92 1.06 9.32
CA VAL A 122 12.20 1.77 9.19
C VAL A 122 12.62 2.35 10.54
N THR A 123 11.73 3.02 11.28
CA THR A 123 12.03 3.55 12.62
C THR A 123 12.35 2.44 13.63
N VAL A 124 11.68 1.30 13.54
CA VAL A 124 11.97 0.11 14.36
C VAL A 124 13.36 -0.42 14.04
N LEU A 125 13.71 -0.57 12.76
CA LEU A 125 15.03 -1.03 12.34
C LEU A 125 16.15 -0.06 12.73
N MET A 126 15.92 1.26 12.64
CA MET A 126 16.86 2.27 13.13
C MET A 126 17.12 2.10 14.64
N ARG A 127 16.06 1.89 15.44
CA ARG A 127 16.17 1.74 16.89
C ARG A 127 16.80 0.41 17.30
N GLU A 128 16.26 -0.70 16.81
CA GLU A 128 16.66 -2.06 17.22
C GLU A 128 18.05 -2.44 16.73
N ARG A 129 18.47 -1.93 15.56
CA ARG A 129 19.79 -2.22 14.98
C ARG A 129 20.79 -1.08 15.12
N ASN A 130 20.43 0.00 15.83
CA ASN A 130 21.22 1.23 15.92
C ASN A 130 21.73 1.70 14.54
N ALA A 131 20.84 1.63 13.53
CA ALA A 131 21.16 1.82 12.13
C ALA A 131 20.82 3.24 11.65
N SER A 132 21.58 3.75 10.68
CA SER A 132 21.21 4.98 9.97
C SER A 132 19.93 4.80 9.15
N LEU A 133 19.30 5.90 8.71
CA LEU A 133 18.12 5.81 7.84
C LEU A 133 18.41 5.01 6.57
N ASP A 134 19.53 5.27 5.89
CA ASP A 134 19.91 4.55 4.67
C ASP A 134 20.07 3.04 4.93
N SER A 135 20.75 2.68 6.03
CA SER A 135 20.93 1.28 6.40
C SER A 135 19.60 0.61 6.76
N ALA A 136 18.72 1.31 7.47
CA ALA A 136 17.38 0.81 7.80
C ALA A 136 16.50 0.63 6.56
N LEU A 137 16.60 1.52 5.56
CA LEU A 137 15.91 1.38 4.27
C LEU A 137 16.42 0.16 3.50
N VAL A 138 17.73 -0.07 3.47
CA VAL A 138 18.32 -1.28 2.85
C VAL A 138 17.84 -2.56 3.54
N PHE A 139 17.80 -2.57 4.89
CA PHE A 139 17.26 -3.70 5.64
C PHE A 139 15.78 -3.92 5.36
N ALA A 140 14.97 -2.86 5.35
CA ALA A 140 13.55 -2.95 5.03
C ALA A 140 13.32 -3.48 3.60
N GLY A 141 14.10 -3.01 2.62
CA GLY A 141 14.07 -3.54 1.25
C GLY A 141 14.41 -5.04 1.18
N THR A 142 15.40 -5.48 1.98
CA THR A 142 15.77 -6.89 2.08
C THR A 142 14.62 -7.74 2.65
N LEU A 143 13.95 -7.25 3.71
CA LEU A 143 12.80 -7.94 4.31
C LEU A 143 11.62 -8.05 3.34
N ILE A 144 11.35 -7.00 2.55
CA ILE A 144 10.31 -7.04 1.51
C ILE A 144 10.65 -8.09 0.46
N LYS A 145 11.90 -8.11 -0.03
CA LYS A 145 12.34 -9.10 -1.00
C LYS A 145 12.19 -10.53 -0.46
N GLN A 146 12.67 -10.78 0.76
CA GLN A 146 12.53 -12.08 1.42
C GLN A 146 11.07 -12.50 1.59
N SER A 147 10.18 -11.55 1.88
CA SER A 147 8.74 -11.82 2.00
C SER A 147 8.12 -12.20 0.64
N ALA A 148 8.56 -11.56 -0.45
CA ALA A 148 8.13 -11.91 -1.80
C ALA A 148 8.64 -13.30 -2.20
N ASP A 149 9.92 -13.59 -1.95
CA ASP A 149 10.53 -14.89 -2.23
C ASP A 149 9.83 -16.00 -1.43
N ALA A 150 9.59 -15.80 -0.13
CA ALA A 150 8.89 -16.75 0.73
C ALA A 150 7.44 -16.99 0.28
N PHE A 151 6.75 -15.96 -0.24
CA PHE A 151 5.42 -16.14 -0.82
C PHE A 151 5.46 -17.06 -2.05
N LEU A 152 6.45 -16.87 -2.94
CA LEU A 152 6.58 -17.70 -4.14
C LEU A 152 6.92 -19.16 -3.81
N GLU A 153 7.78 -19.39 -2.81
CA GLU A 153 8.06 -20.72 -2.29
C GLU A 153 6.82 -21.36 -1.67
N ALA A 154 6.08 -20.62 -0.86
CA ALA A 154 4.86 -21.08 -0.21
C ALA A 154 3.70 -21.29 -1.20
N GLU A 155 3.67 -20.59 -2.34
CA GLU A 155 2.71 -20.82 -3.42
C GLU A 155 3.00 -22.15 -4.15
N HIS A 156 4.26 -22.54 -4.26
CA HIS A 156 4.65 -23.76 -4.96
C HIS A 156 4.16 -25.03 -4.25
N GLU A 157 4.17 -25.05 -2.91
CA GLU A 157 3.81 -26.23 -2.11
C GLU A 157 2.34 -26.69 -2.33
N PRO A 158 1.30 -25.87 -2.10
CA PRO A 158 -0.08 -26.27 -2.29
C PRO A 158 -0.41 -26.53 -3.76
N LEU A 159 0.20 -25.78 -4.70
CA LEU A 159 0.00 -25.98 -6.15
C LEU A 159 0.69 -27.23 -6.70
N SER A 160 1.70 -27.75 -6.01
CA SER A 160 2.38 -29.00 -6.37
C SER A 160 1.68 -30.26 -5.84
N SER A 161 0.76 -30.12 -4.88
CA SER A 161 -0.07 -31.21 -4.38
C SER A 161 -1.21 -31.56 -5.36
N SER A 162 -1.50 -32.84 -5.57
CA SER A 162 -2.55 -33.27 -6.52
C SER A 162 -3.95 -32.80 -6.16
N ASP A 163 -4.22 -32.66 -4.86
CA ASP A 163 -5.58 -32.47 -4.33
C ASP A 163 -5.91 -30.97 -4.20
N LEU A 164 -4.98 -30.16 -3.66
CA LEU A 164 -5.19 -28.70 -3.54
C LEU A 164 -4.75 -27.94 -4.81
N GLY A 165 -3.78 -28.47 -5.55
CA GLY A 165 -3.27 -27.84 -6.77
C GLY A 165 -4.27 -27.85 -7.92
N THR A 166 -5.29 -28.71 -7.88
CA THR A 166 -6.41 -28.72 -8.85
C THR A 166 -7.66 -28.01 -8.35
N ASP A 167 -7.67 -27.58 -7.08
CA ASP A 167 -8.81 -26.85 -6.49
C ASP A 167 -8.87 -25.42 -7.05
N GLY A 168 -9.90 -25.17 -7.85
CA GLY A 168 -10.14 -23.87 -8.47
C GLY A 168 -10.43 -22.74 -7.47
N GLU A 169 -10.84 -23.03 -6.23
CA GLU A 169 -10.99 -22.01 -5.17
C GLU A 169 -9.64 -21.60 -4.60
N VAL A 170 -8.78 -22.56 -4.29
CA VAL A 170 -7.41 -22.31 -3.80
C VAL A 170 -6.61 -21.52 -4.83
N GLN A 171 -6.65 -21.92 -6.10
CA GLN A 171 -5.98 -21.19 -7.18
C GLN A 171 -6.47 -19.75 -7.30
N ARG A 172 -7.79 -19.52 -7.19
CA ARG A 172 -8.37 -18.18 -7.24
C ARG A 172 -7.96 -17.33 -6.04
N TYR A 173 -7.89 -17.93 -4.85
CA TYR A 173 -7.45 -17.24 -3.64
C TYR A 173 -5.98 -16.81 -3.72
N VAL A 174 -5.08 -17.74 -4.10
CA VAL A 174 -3.65 -17.45 -4.31
C VAL A 174 -3.47 -16.36 -5.37
N LEU A 175 -4.20 -16.44 -6.48
CA LEU A 175 -4.20 -15.41 -7.51
C LEU A 175 -4.66 -14.04 -6.98
N GLY A 176 -5.68 -14.01 -6.11
CA GLY A 176 -6.12 -12.79 -5.42
C GLY A 176 -5.05 -12.20 -4.51
N LEU A 177 -4.25 -13.02 -3.83
CA LEU A 177 -3.10 -12.55 -3.04
C LEU A 177 -2.03 -11.93 -3.94
N ARG A 178 -1.75 -12.53 -5.11
CA ARG A 178 -0.82 -11.98 -6.11
C ARG A 178 -1.30 -10.63 -6.63
N ASP A 179 -2.59 -10.50 -6.95
CA ASP A 179 -3.19 -9.22 -7.35
C ASP A 179 -3.08 -8.18 -6.24
N TRP A 180 -3.33 -8.57 -4.99
CA TRP A 180 -3.23 -7.68 -3.84
C TRP A 180 -1.82 -7.14 -3.65
N ILE A 181 -0.79 -7.99 -3.83
CA ILE A 181 0.62 -7.57 -3.78
C ILE A 181 0.93 -6.59 -4.92
N ALA A 182 0.66 -6.99 -6.17
CA ALA A 182 0.95 -6.17 -7.35
C ALA A 182 0.21 -4.82 -7.30
N GLY A 183 -1.09 -4.85 -7.00
CA GLY A 183 -1.94 -3.67 -6.94
C GLY A 183 -1.54 -2.70 -5.83
N SER A 184 -1.25 -3.22 -4.63
CA SER A 184 -0.78 -2.38 -3.51
C SER A 184 0.55 -1.73 -3.83
N VAL A 185 1.53 -2.49 -4.33
CA VAL A 185 2.86 -1.96 -4.64
C VAL A 185 2.78 -0.89 -5.72
N ASN A 186 2.03 -1.12 -6.80
CA ASN A 186 1.86 -0.11 -7.84
C ASN A 186 1.12 1.12 -7.33
N TRP A 187 0.08 0.93 -6.51
CA TRP A 187 -0.66 2.03 -5.90
C TRP A 187 0.22 2.91 -5.00
N LEU A 188 1.21 2.37 -4.29
CA LEU A 188 2.12 3.15 -3.46
C LEU A 188 2.91 4.21 -4.24
N TYR A 189 3.24 3.91 -5.50
CA TYR A 189 3.93 4.85 -6.38
C TYR A 189 2.95 5.78 -7.10
N GLU A 190 1.70 5.36 -7.31
CA GLU A 190 0.64 6.18 -7.92
C GLU A 190 0.04 7.22 -6.97
N THR A 191 -0.11 6.87 -5.69
CA THR A 191 -0.80 7.73 -4.74
C THR A 191 0.08 8.94 -4.41
N GLN A 192 -0.50 10.14 -4.42
CA GLN A 192 0.26 11.33 -4.03
C GLN A 192 0.37 11.45 -2.50
N ARG A 193 -0.20 10.50 -1.74
CA ARG A 193 -0.17 10.51 -0.28
C ARG A 193 1.23 10.45 0.30
N PHE A 194 2.18 9.81 -0.37
CA PHE A 194 3.54 9.64 0.16
C PHE A 194 4.57 10.44 -0.64
N LEU A 195 4.49 10.40 -1.97
CA LEU A 195 5.50 10.98 -2.85
C LEU A 195 5.10 12.36 -3.41
N GLY A 196 3.84 12.79 -3.22
CA GLY A 196 3.31 14.02 -3.81
C GLY A 196 3.28 13.93 -5.35
N GLU A 197 3.60 15.02 -6.03
CA GLU A 197 3.68 15.07 -7.51
C GLU A 197 4.98 14.44 -8.07
N ARG A 198 5.85 13.91 -7.21
CA ARG A 198 7.19 13.38 -7.57
C ARG A 198 7.18 11.92 -8.04
N GLU A 199 6.00 11.33 -8.23
CA GLU A 199 5.82 9.92 -8.61
C GLU A 199 6.74 9.49 -9.77
N SER A 200 6.78 10.27 -10.86
CA SER A 200 7.53 9.90 -12.07
C SER A 200 9.04 9.85 -11.84
N GLU A 201 9.57 10.71 -10.98
CA GLU A 201 10.99 10.75 -10.64
C GLU A 201 11.36 9.57 -9.74
N VAL A 202 10.52 9.24 -8.76
CA VAL A 202 10.77 8.13 -7.83
C VAL A 202 10.65 6.78 -8.54
N ARG A 203 9.68 6.61 -9.45
CA ARG A 203 9.57 5.40 -10.28
C ARG A 203 10.80 5.21 -11.19
N THR A 204 11.36 6.29 -11.70
CA THR A 204 12.46 6.23 -12.68
C THR A 204 13.81 6.10 -12.01
N PHE A 205 14.03 6.81 -10.90
CA PHE A 205 15.35 6.97 -10.30
C PHE A 205 15.46 6.36 -8.89
N GLY A 206 14.34 6.07 -8.21
CA GLY A 206 14.33 5.49 -6.87
C GLY A 206 14.73 6.44 -5.73
N TRP A 207 14.94 7.74 -6.01
CA TRP A 207 15.39 8.72 -5.02
C TRP A 207 14.24 9.54 -4.44
N VAL A 208 14.26 9.76 -3.13
CA VAL A 208 13.30 10.65 -2.45
C VAL A 208 14.03 11.65 -1.55
N PHE A 209 13.63 12.92 -1.65
CA PHE A 209 14.05 13.95 -0.71
C PHE A 209 13.20 13.90 0.55
N VAL A 210 13.84 13.61 1.68
CA VAL A 210 13.23 13.54 3.01
C VAL A 210 13.42 14.89 3.71
N PRO A 211 12.33 15.58 4.10
CA PRO A 211 12.42 16.76 4.93
C PRO A 211 13.05 16.38 6.27
N VAL A 212 14.09 17.11 6.68
CA VAL A 212 14.64 16.97 8.03
C VAL A 212 13.80 17.87 8.92
N ALA A 213 13.06 17.28 9.87
CA ALA A 213 12.43 18.07 10.93
C ALA A 213 13.56 18.70 11.76
N GLN A 214 13.58 20.03 11.83
CA GLN A 214 14.44 20.78 12.76
C GLN A 214 13.83 20.75 14.16
#